data_AF-A0A2Z2N152-F1
#
_entry.id   AF-A0A2Z2N152-F1
#
_cell.length_a   1.000
_cell.length_b   1.000
_cell.length_c   1.000
_cell.angle_alpha   90.00
_cell.angle_beta   90.00
_cell.angle_gamma   90.00
#
_symmetry.space_group_name_H-M   'P 1'
#
loop_
_entity.id
_entity.type
_entity.pdbx_description
1 polymer ?
#
loop_
_entity_poly.entity_id
_entity_poly.type
_entity_poly.pdbx_seq_one_letter_code
_entity_poly.pdbx_strand_id
1 'polypeptide(L)'
;MEKALKEKALAYMNRAEYYLGERRFEMAYNAYMDALYTMGAYQVYLDTGLLMPVAEMMGILESRHPEIHEVIVRYSRLTSFDEGTIKAMRKDVERLRDAMFPTAGE
;
A
#
# COMPACT_ATOMS: atom_id res chain seq x y z
N MET A 1 -11.12 1.14 14.31
CA MET A 1 -9.98 1.70 13.55
C MET A 1 -9.53 0.73 12.46
N GLU A 2 -9.26 -0.53 12.81
CA GLU A 2 -8.90 -1.60 11.87
C GLU A 2 -9.76 -1.62 10.58
N LYS A 3 -11.09 -1.76 10.71
CA LYS A 3 -12.03 -1.75 9.58
C LYS A 3 -11.88 -0.49 8.70
N ALA A 4 -11.72 0.68 9.32
CA ALA A 4 -11.59 1.95 8.60
C ALA A 4 -10.28 2.03 7.81
N LEU A 5 -9.17 1.54 8.36
CA LEU A 5 -7.88 1.46 7.65
C LEU A 5 -7.96 0.50 6.47
N LYS A 6 -8.58 -0.68 6.66
CA LYS A 6 -8.82 -1.64 5.59
C LYS A 6 -9.65 -1.02 4.45
N GLU A 7 -10.80 -0.44 4.78
CA GLU A 7 -11.68 0.21 3.79
C GLU A 7 -10.95 1.34 3.04
N LYS A 8 -10.16 2.15 3.76
CA LYS A 8 -9.39 3.24 3.18
C LYS A 8 -8.28 2.75 2.24
N ALA A 9 -7.54 1.70 2.61
CA ALA A 9 -6.54 1.09 1.74
C ALA A 9 -7.17 0.58 0.43
N LEU A 10 -8.31 -0.12 0.53
CA LEU A 10 -9.04 -0.62 -0.65
C LEU A 10 -9.58 0.52 -1.52
N ALA A 11 -10.05 1.61 -0.92
CA ALA A 11 -10.50 2.80 -1.66
C ALA A 11 -9.37 3.44 -2.45
N TYR A 12 -8.16 3.55 -1.87
CA TYR A 12 -6.98 4.04 -2.59
C TYR A 12 -6.57 3.11 -3.73
N MET A 13 -6.62 1.78 -3.52
CA MET A 13 -6.37 0.82 -4.60
C MET A 13 -7.35 0.99 -5.76
N ASN A 14 -8.65 1.07 -5.48
CA ASN A 14 -9.67 1.29 -6.51
C ASN A 14 -9.44 2.58 -7.31
N ARG A 15 -9.01 3.65 -6.61
CA ARG A 15 -8.65 4.92 -7.24
C ARG A 15 -7.40 4.78 -8.13
N ALA A 16 -6.40 4.01 -7.69
CA ALA A 16 -5.21 3.73 -8.47
C ALA A 16 -5.54 2.96 -9.76
N GLU A 17 -6.40 1.94 -9.67
CA GLU A 17 -6.89 1.17 -10.82
C GLU A 17 -7.62 2.06 -11.83
N TYR A 18 -8.48 2.97 -11.35
CA TYR A 18 -9.16 3.94 -12.20
C TYR A 18 -8.15 4.80 -12.98
N TYR A 19 -7.14 5.36 -12.31
CA TYR A 19 -6.12 6.17 -12.98
C TYR A 19 -5.21 5.38 -13.91
N LEU A 20 -4.91 4.12 -13.58
CA LEU A 20 -4.18 3.22 -14.47
C LEU A 20 -4.97 2.98 -15.77
N GLY A 21 -6.29 2.77 -15.67
CA GLY A 21 -7.17 2.64 -16.83
C GLY A 21 -7.21 3.90 -17.71
N GLU A 22 -7.14 5.08 -17.11
CA GLU A 22 -7.01 6.37 -17.83
C GLU A 22 -5.58 6.66 -18.35
N ARG A 23 -4.61 5.75 -18.13
CA ARG A 23 -3.18 5.96 -18.44
C ARG A 23 -2.55 7.16 -17.70
N ARG A 24 -3.11 7.56 -16.56
CA ARG A 24 -2.62 8.65 -15.71
C ARG A 24 -1.67 8.11 -14.64
N PHE A 25 -0.50 7.67 -15.10
CA PHE A 25 0.42 6.84 -14.32
C PHE A 25 0.95 7.48 -13.03
N GLU A 26 1.29 8.77 -13.05
CA GLU A 26 1.73 9.48 -11.84
C GLU A 26 0.64 9.48 -10.75
N MET A 27 -0.61 9.63 -11.15
CA MET A 27 -1.71 9.62 -10.18
C MET A 27 -2.04 8.21 -9.69
N ALA A 28 -1.90 7.21 -10.57
CA ALA A 28 -2.01 5.80 -10.18
C ALA A 28 -0.91 5.46 -9.16
N TYR A 29 0.33 5.89 -9.40
CA TYR A 29 1.45 5.76 -8.46
C TYR A 29 1.12 6.39 -7.09
N ASN A 30 0.68 7.65 -7.07
CA ASN A 30 0.35 8.34 -5.83
C ASN A 30 -0.74 7.59 -5.04
N ALA A 31 -1.79 7.13 -5.73
CA ALA A 31 -2.86 6.36 -5.10
C ALA A 31 -2.39 4.98 -4.59
N TYR A 32 -1.50 4.28 -5.30
CA TYR A 32 -0.90 3.05 -4.78
C TYR A 32 0.03 3.31 -3.59
N MET A 33 0.78 4.41 -3.57
CA MET A 33 1.59 4.80 -2.40
C MET A 33 0.71 5.08 -1.18
N ASP A 34 -0.40 5.80 -1.36
CA ASP A 34 -1.39 6.03 -0.30
C ASP A 34 -1.97 4.70 0.22
N ALA A 35 -2.23 3.74 -0.68
CA ALA A 35 -2.68 2.41 -0.29
C ALA A 35 -1.61 1.67 0.53
N LEU A 36 -0.34 1.66 0.08
CA LEU A 36 0.77 1.01 0.77
C LEU A 36 1.00 1.57 2.17
N TYR A 37 1.03 2.89 2.33
CA TYR A 37 1.17 3.51 3.64
C TYR A 37 -0.02 3.20 4.55
N THR A 38 -1.24 3.15 4.00
CA THR A 38 -2.44 2.78 4.78
C THR A 38 -2.42 1.30 5.19
N MET A 39 -1.91 0.40 4.35
CA MET A 39 -1.67 -1.00 4.71
C MET A 39 -0.59 -1.15 5.78
N GLY A 40 0.50 -0.37 5.68
CA GLY A 40 1.52 -0.32 6.72
C GLY A 40 0.94 0.16 8.07
N ALA A 41 0.14 1.21 8.05
CA ALA A 41 -0.55 1.71 9.24
C ALA A 41 -1.53 0.70 9.81
N TYR A 42 -2.23 -0.07 8.97
CA TYR A 42 -3.09 -1.17 9.39
C TYR A 42 -2.31 -2.21 10.21
N GLN A 43 -1.16 -2.67 9.72
CA GLN A 43 -0.36 -3.68 10.42
C GLN A 43 0.25 -3.16 11.72
N VAL A 44 0.80 -1.95 11.68
CA VAL A 44 1.34 -1.33 12.90
C VAL A 44 0.25 -1.11 13.94
N TYR A 45 -0.97 -0.76 13.51
CA TYR A 45 -2.11 -0.66 14.43
C TYR A 45 -2.50 -2.02 15.02
N LEU A 46 -2.46 -3.11 14.26
CA LEU A 46 -2.70 -4.46 14.80
C LEU A 46 -1.66 -4.85 15.85
N ASP A 47 -0.39 -4.50 15.62
CA ASP A 47 0.72 -4.84 16.52
C ASP A 47 0.75 -4.01 17.81
N THR A 48 0.35 -2.74 17.73
CA THR A 48 0.62 -1.74 18.78
C THR A 48 -0.63 -1.08 19.37
N GLY A 49 -1.76 -1.16 18.65
CA GLY A 49 -2.98 -0.42 18.98
C GLY A 49 -2.90 1.09 18.71
N LEU A 50 -1.81 1.58 18.10
CA LEU A 50 -1.55 3.01 17.89
C LEU A 50 -1.43 3.37 16.41
N LEU A 51 -1.85 4.59 16.08
CA LEU A 51 -1.46 5.26 14.84
C LEU A 51 -0.32 6.21 15.14
N MET A 52 0.64 6.29 14.24
CA MET A 52 1.87 7.03 14.43
C MET A 52 2.35 7.69 13.14
N PRO A 53 3.23 8.70 13.23
CA PRO A 53 3.83 9.33 12.06
C PRO A 53 4.55 8.32 11.16
N VAL A 54 4.61 8.62 9.86
CA VAL A 54 5.21 7.72 8.85
C VAL A 54 6.63 7.31 9.22
N ALA A 55 7.46 8.23 9.74
CA ALA A 55 8.84 7.93 10.11
C ALA A 55 8.93 6.83 11.20
N GLU A 56 8.08 6.90 12.22
CA GLU A 56 8.02 5.90 13.30
C GLU A 56 7.43 4.57 12.80
N MET A 57 6.36 4.66 12.01
CA MET A 57 5.73 3.51 11.38
C MET A 57 6.73 2.73 10.51
N MET A 58 7.56 3.42 9.72
CA MET A 58 8.56 2.78 8.86
C MET A 58 9.59 1.96 9.65
N GLY A 59 10.04 2.44 10.81
CA GLY A 59 10.94 1.68 11.68
C GLY A 59 10.31 0.41 12.25
N ILE A 60 9.01 0.45 12.58
CA ILE A 60 8.28 -0.75 13.01
C ILE A 60 8.09 -1.72 11.84
N LEU A 61 7.72 -1.22 10.66
CA LEU A 61 7.57 -2.06 9.47
C LEU A 61 8.88 -2.73 9.09
N GLU A 62 10.01 -2.03 9.14
CA GLU A 62 11.33 -2.62 8.90
C GLU A 62 11.62 -3.83 9.81
N SER A 63 11.22 -3.74 11.08
CA SER A 63 11.47 -4.81 12.06
C SER A 63 10.44 -5.94 12.03
N ARG A 64 9.15 -5.65 11.80
CA ARG A 64 8.05 -6.61 12.03
C ARG A 64 7.30 -7.02 10.76
N HIS A 65 7.29 -6.19 9.73
CA HIS A 65 6.59 -6.42 8.47
C HIS A 65 7.52 -6.06 7.28
N PRO A 66 8.70 -6.68 7.19
CA PRO A 66 9.76 -6.28 6.25
C PRO A 66 9.29 -6.31 4.79
N GLU A 67 8.38 -7.22 4.43
CA GLU A 67 7.80 -7.32 3.10
C GLU A 67 6.99 -6.09 2.68
N ILE A 68 6.37 -5.39 3.63
CA ILE A 68 5.63 -4.13 3.37
C ILE A 68 6.63 -2.99 3.26
N HIS A 69 7.57 -2.93 4.21
CA HIS A 69 8.63 -1.94 4.24
C HIS A 69 9.42 -1.94 2.92
N GLU A 70 9.85 -3.10 2.45
CA GLU A 70 10.60 -3.26 1.20
C GLU A 70 9.84 -2.72 -0.02
N VAL A 71 8.54 -2.99 -0.10
CA VAL A 71 7.69 -2.51 -1.20
C VAL A 71 7.54 -0.99 -1.15
N ILE A 72 7.28 -0.41 0.03
CA ILE A 72 7.22 1.05 0.21
C ILE A 72 8.54 1.70 -0.19
N VAL A 73 9.67 1.20 0.32
CA VAL A 73 11.00 1.76 0.03
C VAL A 73 11.32 1.67 -1.46
N ARG A 74 11.06 0.51 -2.10
CA ARG A 74 11.26 0.31 -3.53
C ARG A 74 10.55 1.39 -4.35
N TYR A 75 9.28 1.62 -4.07
CA TYR A 75 8.47 2.55 -4.87
C TYR A 75 8.66 4.02 -4.49
N SER A 76 9.04 4.33 -3.25
CA SER A 76 9.38 5.70 -2.82
C SER A 76 10.56 6.32 -3.57
N ARG A 77 11.41 5.49 -4.18
CA ARG A 77 12.62 5.90 -4.93
C ARG A 77 12.38 6.03 -6.43
N LEU A 78 11.15 5.83 -6.89
CA LEU A 78 10.83 5.95 -8.32
C LEU A 78 11.00 7.39 -8.80
N THR A 79 11.62 7.52 -9.97
CA THR A 79 11.78 8.79 -10.70
C THR A 79 11.03 8.80 -12.03
N SER A 80 10.46 7.67 -12.45
CA SER A 80 9.64 7.54 -13.66
C SER A 80 8.37 6.72 -13.37
N PHE A 81 7.28 7.14 -14.01
CA PHE A 81 5.96 6.53 -13.84
C PHE A 81 5.48 5.95 -15.19
N ASP A 82 6.28 5.09 -15.81
CA ASP A 82 5.85 4.41 -17.04
C ASP A 82 4.86 3.27 -16.74
N GLU A 83 4.14 2.85 -17.78
CA GLU A 83 3.10 1.81 -17.67
C GLU A 83 3.63 0.48 -17.10
N GLY A 84 4.87 0.09 -17.44
CA GLY A 84 5.49 -1.14 -16.97
C GLY A 84 5.76 -1.08 -15.47
N THR A 85 6.35 0.02 -15.02
CA THR A 85 6.63 0.30 -13.62
C THR A 85 5.35 0.30 -12.78
N ILE A 86 4.28 0.97 -13.23
CA ILE A 86 3.01 1.02 -12.48
C ILE A 86 2.31 -0.34 -12.46
N LYS A 87 2.38 -1.12 -13.54
CA LYS A 87 1.85 -2.49 -13.54
C LYS A 87 2.62 -3.43 -12.60
N ALA A 88 3.93 -3.22 -12.43
CA ALA A 88 4.71 -3.96 -11.43
C ALA A 88 4.28 -3.55 -10.01
N MET A 89 4.13 -2.25 -9.76
CA MET A 89 3.63 -1.73 -8.48
C MET A 89 2.27 -2.30 -8.13
N ARG A 90 1.32 -2.30 -9.08
CA ARG A 90 0.01 -2.93 -8.92
C ARG A 90 0.12 -4.36 -8.38
N LYS A 91 0.94 -5.20 -9.00
CA LYS A 91 1.08 -6.61 -8.61
C LYS A 91 1.61 -6.76 -7.19
N ASP A 92 2.58 -5.93 -6.80
CA ASP A 92 3.11 -5.94 -5.43
C ASP A 92 2.04 -5.51 -4.42
N VAL A 93 1.26 -4.47 -4.73
CA VAL A 93 0.16 -3.99 -3.88
C VAL A 93 -0.96 -5.03 -3.78
N GLU A 94 -1.34 -5.67 -4.87
CA GLU A 94 -2.34 -6.76 -4.90
C GLU A 94 -1.88 -7.95 -4.06
N ARG A 95 -0.61 -8.36 -4.18
CA ARG A 95 -0.02 -9.44 -3.37
C ARG A 95 -0.08 -9.11 -1.88
N LEU A 96 0.27 -7.89 -1.50
CA LEU A 96 0.19 -7.44 -0.11
C LEU A 96 -1.26 -7.40 0.38
N ARG A 97 -2.20 -6.87 -0.42
CA ARG A 97 -3.64 -6.88 -0.12
C ARG A 97 -4.11 -8.31 0.16
N ASP A 98 -3.77 -9.28 -0.68
CA ASP A 98 -4.28 -10.65 -0.55
C ASP A 98 -3.73 -11.34 0.70
N ALA A 99 -2.48 -11.04 1.08
CA ALA A 99 -1.89 -11.55 2.31
C ALA A 99 -2.55 -10.96 3.58
N MET A 100 -2.93 -9.68 3.55
CA MET A 100 -3.46 -8.96 4.74
C MET A 100 -4.97 -9.02 4.86
N PHE A 101 -5.66 -9.00 3.73
CA PHE A 101 -7.10 -8.96 3.61
C PHE A 101 -7.58 -10.18 2.83
N PRO A 102 -7.32 -11.41 3.29
CA PRO A 102 -7.83 -12.58 2.62
C PRO A 102 -9.35 -12.43 2.51
N THR A 103 -9.85 -12.47 1.27
CA THR A 103 -11.27 -12.71 1.04
C THR A 103 -11.51 -14.09 1.63
N ALA A 104 -12.20 -14.16 2.77
CA ALA A 104 -12.67 -15.42 3.31
C ALA A 104 -13.33 -16.18 2.15
N GLY A 105 -12.87 -17.41 1.89
CA GLY A 105 -13.45 -18.25 0.85
C GLY A 105 -14.95 -18.30 1.05
N GLU A 106 -15.68 -18.00 -0.03
CA GLU A 106 -17.09 -18.32 -0.15
C GLU A 106 -17.32 -19.83 0.03
#